data_AF-A0A1E2RZN0-F1
#
_entry.id   AF-A0A1E2RZN0-F1
#
_cell.length_a   1.000
_cell.length_b   1.000
_cell.length_c   1.000
_cell.angle_alpha   90.00
_cell.angle_beta   90.00
_cell.angle_gamma   90.00
#
_symmetry.space_group_name_H-M   'P 1'
#
loop_
_entity.id
_entity.type
_entity.pdbx_description
1 polymer ?
#
loop_
_entity_poly.entity_id
_entity_poly.type
_entity_poly.pdbx_seq_one_letter_code
_entity_poly.pdbx_strand_id
1 'polypeptide(L)'
;MDNVREFLDFVKGQTAFHQRQAEYHAANPKRSERHQETAAKFAALADYLDLVSKTSRPDAPRNRLALSWDEIEGLPEELLSELNITESDKTEFNIASIVEEAGGVISLDRLLVEYYRLTGEVMKRSQMNNRLYRMGLKGLIYSVPSRKGVYSNYPMTEEEAANLL
;
A
#
# COMPACT_ATOMS: atom_id res chain seq x y z
N MET A 1 -8.71 11.44 0.88
CA MET A 1 -8.17 12.80 0.61
C MET A 1 -7.01 12.61 -0.34
N ASP A 2 -7.22 12.83 -1.64
CA ASP A 2 -6.16 12.71 -2.65
C ASP A 2 -5.26 13.96 -2.66
N ASN A 3 -4.57 14.17 -1.54
CA ASN A 3 -3.79 15.37 -1.23
C ASN A 3 -2.41 15.38 -1.95
N VAL A 4 -1.96 14.24 -2.44
CA VAL A 4 -0.61 14.10 -3.04
C VAL A 4 -0.47 14.94 -4.31
N ARG A 5 -1.52 15.06 -5.13
CA ARG A 5 -1.47 15.82 -6.38
C ARG A 5 -1.42 17.32 -6.13
N GLU A 6 -2.20 17.82 -5.17
CA GLU A 6 -2.16 19.23 -4.74
C GLU A 6 -0.79 19.60 -4.16
N PHE A 7 -0.21 18.72 -3.35
CA PHE A 7 1.16 18.91 -2.83
C PHE A 7 2.22 18.85 -3.92
N LEU A 8 2.08 17.95 -4.92
CA LEU A 8 3.02 17.86 -6.03
C LEU A 8 3.05 19.17 -6.84
N ASP A 9 1.88 19.75 -7.13
CA ASP A 9 1.78 21.01 -7.85
C ASP A 9 2.38 22.17 -7.03
N PHE A 10 2.12 22.21 -5.72
CA PHE A 10 2.75 23.17 -4.81
C PHE A 10 4.28 23.07 -4.81
N VAL A 11 4.82 21.86 -4.68
CA VAL A 11 6.28 21.61 -4.63
C VAL A 11 6.93 22.01 -5.95
N LYS A 12 6.32 21.69 -7.10
CA LYS A 12 6.80 22.16 -8.42
C LYS A 12 6.81 23.69 -8.51
N GLY A 13 5.78 24.33 -7.96
CA GLY A 13 5.72 25.79 -7.83
C GLY A 13 6.88 26.38 -7.02
N GLN A 14 7.25 25.75 -5.89
CA GLN A 14 8.38 26.17 -5.06
C GLN A 14 9.73 25.97 -5.77
N THR A 15 9.91 24.87 -6.49
CA THR A 15 11.11 24.65 -7.33
C THR A 15 11.29 25.79 -8.33
N ALA A 16 10.24 26.13 -9.09
CA ALA A 16 10.29 27.20 -10.08
C ALA A 16 10.50 28.58 -9.45
N PHE A 17 9.91 28.84 -8.27
CA PHE A 17 10.13 30.09 -7.54
C PHE A 17 11.60 30.25 -7.15
N HIS A 18 12.21 29.23 -6.56
CA HIS A 18 13.60 29.30 -6.12
C HIS A 18 14.60 29.34 -7.28
N GLN A 19 14.30 28.71 -8.42
CA GLN A 19 15.09 28.88 -9.65
C GLN A 19 15.10 30.36 -10.11
N ARG A 20 13.93 31.00 -10.18
CA ARG A 20 13.83 32.43 -10.53
C ARG A 20 14.54 33.33 -9.52
N GLN A 21 14.46 33.01 -8.23
CA GLN A 21 15.17 33.78 -7.19
C GLN A 21 16.69 33.61 -7.27
N ALA A 22 17.18 32.43 -7.65
CA ALA A 22 18.61 32.21 -7.86
C ALA A 22 19.15 33.06 -9.02
N GLU A 23 18.42 33.12 -10.13
CA GLU A 23 18.74 33.97 -11.29
C GLU A 23 18.69 35.45 -10.93
N TYR A 24 17.64 35.89 -10.25
CA TYR A 24 17.48 37.27 -9.79
C TYR A 24 18.62 37.72 -8.87
N HIS A 25 19.12 36.82 -8.04
CA HIS A 25 20.24 37.07 -7.13
C HIS A 25 21.61 36.65 -7.69
N ALA A 26 21.77 36.48 -9.01
CA ALA A 26 23.04 36.07 -9.62
C ALA A 26 24.24 36.97 -9.24
N ALA A 27 24.01 38.27 -8.99
CA ALA A 27 25.04 39.21 -8.54
C ALA A 27 25.49 38.99 -7.07
N ASN A 28 24.77 38.18 -6.29
CA ASN A 28 25.12 37.80 -4.92
C ASN A 28 25.27 36.27 -4.83
N PRO A 29 26.50 35.73 -5.03
CA PRO A 29 26.75 34.30 -5.16
C PRO A 29 26.18 33.47 -4.01
N LYS A 30 26.38 33.93 -2.76
CA LYS A 30 25.92 33.23 -1.56
C LYS A 30 24.39 33.12 -1.48
N ARG A 31 23.67 34.13 -1.97
CA ARG A 31 22.20 34.13 -1.97
C ARG A 31 21.65 33.32 -3.15
N SER A 32 22.29 33.41 -4.30
CA SER A 32 21.98 32.60 -5.48
C SER A 32 22.15 31.10 -5.18
N GLU A 33 23.29 30.71 -4.62
CA GLU A 33 23.62 29.33 -4.26
C GLU A 33 22.59 28.72 -3.30
N ARG A 34 22.19 29.44 -2.24
CA ARG A 34 21.14 28.97 -1.32
C ARG A 34 19.80 28.71 -2.01
N HIS A 35 19.43 29.54 -2.97
CA HIS A 35 18.21 29.33 -3.75
C HIS A 35 18.35 28.13 -4.70
N GLN A 36 19.53 27.92 -5.30
CA GLN A 36 19.81 26.73 -6.11
C GLN A 36 19.73 25.44 -5.28
N GLU A 37 20.36 25.40 -4.11
CA GLU A 37 20.28 24.27 -3.18
C GLU A 37 18.83 23.97 -2.77
N THR A 38 18.05 25.02 -2.50
CA THR A 38 16.64 24.87 -2.09
C THR A 38 15.79 24.35 -3.24
N ALA A 39 16.00 24.86 -4.47
CA ALA A 39 15.33 24.34 -5.66
C ALA A 39 15.66 22.87 -5.92
N ALA A 40 16.92 22.46 -5.73
CA ALA A 40 17.32 21.06 -5.88
C ALA A 40 16.62 20.14 -4.88
N LYS A 41 16.47 20.57 -3.62
CA LYS A 41 15.71 19.80 -2.59
C LYS A 41 14.23 19.66 -2.96
N PHE A 42 13.59 20.72 -3.43
CA PHE A 42 12.19 20.65 -3.87
C PHE A 42 12.02 19.82 -5.14
N ALA A 43 12.97 19.85 -6.07
CA ALA A 43 12.96 18.98 -7.24
C ALA A 43 13.02 17.50 -6.84
N ALA A 44 13.95 17.13 -5.95
CA ALA A 44 14.04 15.76 -5.43
C ALA A 44 12.75 15.32 -4.69
N LEU A 45 12.13 16.23 -3.94
CA LEU A 45 10.85 15.97 -3.29
C LEU A 45 9.71 15.79 -4.30
N ALA A 46 9.69 16.56 -5.39
CA ALA A 46 8.69 16.40 -6.45
C ALA A 46 8.81 15.03 -7.12
N ASP A 47 10.04 14.59 -7.41
CA ASP A 47 10.30 13.26 -7.99
C ASP A 47 9.82 12.15 -7.05
N TYR A 48 10.08 12.29 -5.75
CA TYR A 48 9.58 11.36 -4.74
C TYR A 48 8.05 11.35 -4.67
N LEU A 49 7.39 12.51 -4.64
CA LEU A 49 5.93 12.59 -4.59
C LEU A 49 5.27 12.07 -5.87
N ASP A 50 5.88 12.28 -7.02
CA ASP A 50 5.41 11.73 -8.30
C ASP A 50 5.53 10.20 -8.30
N LEU A 51 6.64 9.65 -7.80
CA LEU A 51 6.79 8.22 -7.57
C LEU A 51 5.72 7.68 -6.60
N VAL A 52 5.56 8.33 -5.44
CA VAL A 52 4.55 7.96 -4.44
C VAL A 52 3.14 8.03 -5.04
N SER A 53 2.81 9.03 -5.85
CA SER A 53 1.49 9.09 -6.51
C SER A 53 1.24 7.97 -7.51
N LYS A 54 2.30 7.46 -8.15
CA LYS A 54 2.24 6.33 -9.09
C LYS A 54 2.18 5.00 -8.36
N THR A 55 2.76 4.91 -7.16
CA THR A 55 2.76 3.70 -6.34
C THR A 55 1.64 3.66 -5.29
N SER A 56 1.07 4.81 -4.91
CA SER A 56 -0.14 4.94 -4.11
C SER A 56 -1.28 4.47 -4.99
N ARG A 57 -1.57 3.19 -4.85
CA ARG A 57 -2.71 2.58 -5.51
C ARG A 57 -3.99 3.23 -4.97
N PRO A 58 -4.99 3.48 -5.83
CA PRO A 58 -6.28 3.95 -5.35
C PRO A 58 -6.77 2.96 -4.29
N ASP A 59 -7.33 3.47 -3.20
CA ASP A 59 -8.07 2.64 -2.25
C ASP A 59 -9.10 1.86 -3.07
N ALA A 60 -8.80 0.58 -3.37
CA ALA A 60 -9.80 -0.34 -3.89
C ALA A 60 -11.00 -0.21 -2.95
N PRO A 61 -12.25 -0.27 -3.44
CA PRO A 61 -13.42 -0.14 -2.60
C PRO A 61 -13.37 -1.23 -1.52
N ARG A 62 -12.79 -0.88 -0.36
CA ARG A 62 -12.70 -1.74 0.80
C ARG A 62 -14.15 -2.05 1.11
N ASN A 63 -14.50 -3.32 1.16
CA ASN A 63 -15.84 -3.72 1.53
C ASN A 63 -16.07 -3.25 2.98
N ARG A 64 -16.63 -2.04 3.15
CA ARG A 64 -16.78 -1.32 4.44
C ARG A 64 -17.69 -2.04 5.45
N LEU A 65 -18.18 -3.22 5.09
CA LEU A 65 -19.01 -4.07 5.92
C LEU A 65 -18.17 -5.02 6.79
N ALA A 66 -16.91 -5.28 6.44
CA ALA A 66 -16.00 -6.10 7.23
C ALA A 66 -14.97 -5.19 7.91
N LEU A 67 -14.76 -5.38 9.21
CA LEU A 67 -13.66 -4.76 9.94
C LEU A 67 -12.34 -5.32 9.43
N SER A 68 -11.34 -4.47 9.29
CA SER A 68 -9.95 -4.83 9.01
C SER A 68 -9.15 -4.97 10.31
N TRP A 69 -7.98 -5.60 10.23
CA TRP A 69 -7.10 -5.74 11.40
C TRP A 69 -6.69 -4.39 11.98
N ASP A 70 -6.33 -3.43 11.12
CA ASP A 70 -5.92 -2.08 11.52
C ASP A 70 -7.03 -1.32 12.28
N GLU A 71 -8.30 -1.65 12.03
CA GLU A 71 -9.44 -1.04 12.72
C GLU A 71 -9.72 -1.67 14.09
N ILE A 72 -9.20 -2.88 14.32
CA ILE A 72 -9.39 -3.66 15.54
C ILE A 72 -8.18 -3.51 16.47
N GLU A 73 -6.99 -3.29 15.91
CA GLU A 73 -5.76 -3.18 16.67
C GLU A 73 -5.81 -1.99 17.67
N GLY A 74 -5.55 -2.28 18.94
CA GLY A 74 -5.55 -1.28 20.01
C GLY A 74 -6.94 -0.91 20.55
N LEU A 75 -8.01 -1.57 20.11
CA LEU A 75 -9.33 -1.38 20.72
C LEU A 75 -9.38 -1.95 22.17
N PRO A 76 -10.18 -1.34 23.07
CA PRO A 76 -10.40 -1.87 24.41
C PRO A 76 -10.95 -3.30 24.39
N GLU A 77 -10.51 -4.15 25.33
CA GLU A 77 -10.95 -5.55 25.42
C GLU A 77 -12.47 -5.69 25.57
N GLU A 78 -13.09 -4.74 26.27
CA GLU A 78 -14.55 -4.62 26.39
C GLU A 78 -15.22 -4.50 25.02
N LEU A 79 -14.69 -3.66 24.12
CA LEU A 79 -15.22 -3.50 22.77
C LEU A 79 -14.93 -4.73 21.91
N LEU A 80 -13.73 -5.31 22.01
CA LEU A 80 -13.37 -6.52 21.28
C LEU A 80 -14.31 -7.70 21.61
N SER A 81 -14.75 -7.80 22.86
CA SER A 81 -15.69 -8.85 23.29
C SER A 81 -17.08 -8.71 22.65
N GLU A 82 -17.54 -7.49 22.39
CA GLU A 82 -18.82 -7.21 21.73
C GLU A 82 -18.78 -7.49 20.21
N LEU A 83 -17.59 -7.40 19.59
CA LEU A 83 -17.41 -7.60 18.15
C LEU A 83 -17.56 -9.06 17.70
N ASN A 84 -17.64 -10.02 18.64
CA ASN A 84 -17.80 -11.45 18.35
C ASN A 84 -16.80 -11.99 17.30
N ILE A 85 -15.55 -11.50 17.33
CA ILE A 85 -14.49 -11.88 16.38
C ILE A 85 -14.22 -13.38 16.50
N THR A 86 -14.50 -14.12 15.43
CA THR A 86 -14.29 -15.57 15.42
C THR A 86 -12.83 -15.92 15.10
N GLU A 87 -12.40 -17.14 15.41
CA GLU A 87 -11.10 -17.66 14.97
C GLU A 87 -10.95 -17.64 13.43
N SER A 88 -12.07 -17.73 12.70
CA SER A 88 -12.06 -17.58 11.25
C SER A 88 -11.67 -16.17 10.84
N ASP A 89 -12.14 -15.14 11.54
CA ASP A 89 -11.86 -13.74 11.24
C ASP A 89 -10.40 -13.42 11.57
N LYS A 90 -9.89 -13.87 12.72
CA LYS A 90 -8.46 -13.77 13.06
C LYS A 90 -7.56 -14.39 11.99
N THR A 91 -7.96 -15.53 11.45
CA THR A 91 -7.22 -16.17 10.36
C THR A 91 -7.24 -15.32 9.08
N GLU A 92 -8.38 -14.72 8.76
CA GLU A 92 -8.51 -13.83 7.60
C GLU A 92 -7.68 -12.56 7.76
N PHE A 93 -7.63 -11.99 8.97
CA PHE A 93 -6.75 -10.86 9.32
C PHE A 93 -5.28 -11.19 9.12
N ASN A 94 -4.81 -12.31 9.69
CA ASN A 94 -3.43 -12.76 9.51
C ASN A 94 -3.06 -12.93 8.03
N ILE A 95 -3.96 -13.51 7.21
CA ILE A 95 -3.72 -13.67 5.77
C ILE A 95 -3.64 -12.30 5.07
N ALA A 96 -4.55 -11.37 5.39
CA ALA A 96 -4.55 -10.04 4.80
C ALA A 96 -3.28 -9.27 5.15
N SER A 97 -2.86 -9.28 6.42
CA SER A 97 -1.63 -8.65 6.89
C SER A 97 -0.40 -9.22 6.19
N ILE A 98 -0.29 -10.55 6.05
CA ILE A 98 0.82 -11.18 5.33
C ILE A 98 0.87 -10.75 3.86
N VAL A 99 -0.29 -10.62 3.20
CA VAL A 99 -0.35 -10.17 1.80
C VAL A 99 0.09 -8.71 1.68
N GLU A 100 -0.33 -7.85 2.60
CA GLU A 100 0.09 -6.44 2.68
C GLU A 100 1.60 -6.33 2.90
N GLU A 101 2.15 -7.04 3.89
CA GLU A 101 3.59 -7.07 4.20
C GLU A 101 4.44 -7.58 3.02
N ALA A 102 3.87 -8.43 2.16
CA ALA A 102 4.50 -8.90 0.92
C ALA A 102 4.44 -7.89 -0.23
N GLY A 103 3.94 -6.66 -0.02
CA GLY A 103 3.76 -5.64 -1.06
C GLY A 103 2.43 -5.76 -1.82
N GLY A 104 1.45 -6.43 -1.22
CA GLY A 104 0.10 -6.58 -1.75
C GLY A 104 -0.07 -7.69 -2.80
N VAL A 105 0.97 -8.47 -3.08
CA VAL A 105 0.94 -9.63 -4.00
C VAL A 105 1.73 -10.77 -3.40
N ILE A 106 1.14 -11.97 -3.39
CA ILE A 106 1.81 -13.13 -2.80
C ILE A 106 1.46 -14.41 -3.56
N SER A 107 2.43 -15.33 -3.65
CA SER A 107 2.16 -16.69 -4.09
C SER A 107 1.61 -17.54 -2.95
N LEU A 108 0.80 -18.54 -3.26
CA LEU A 108 0.22 -19.46 -2.28
C LEU A 108 1.29 -20.15 -1.43
N ASP A 109 2.41 -20.53 -2.04
CA ASP A 109 3.51 -21.18 -1.32
C ASP A 109 4.18 -20.22 -0.34
N ARG A 110 4.41 -18.97 -0.75
CA ARG A 110 4.96 -17.96 0.15
C ARG A 110 3.99 -17.67 1.29
N LEU A 111 2.70 -17.55 0.98
CA LEU A 111 1.66 -17.32 1.98
C LEU A 111 1.61 -18.44 3.03
N LEU A 112 1.69 -19.70 2.63
CA LEU A 112 1.71 -20.83 3.57
C LEU A 112 2.93 -20.77 4.52
N VAL A 113 4.10 -20.38 3.99
CA VAL A 113 5.33 -20.26 4.80
C VAL A 113 5.23 -19.09 5.77
N GLU A 114 4.78 -17.92 5.32
CA GLU A 114 4.64 -16.75 6.19
C GLU A 114 3.55 -16.94 7.24
N TYR A 115 2.45 -17.60 6.87
CA TYR A 115 1.39 -17.93 7.82
C TYR A 115 1.91 -18.81 8.95
N TYR A 116 2.69 -19.86 8.63
CA TYR A 116 3.34 -20.69 9.65
C TYR A 116 4.31 -19.89 10.53
N ARG A 117 5.08 -18.97 9.94
CA ARG A 117 6.01 -18.13 10.73
C ARG A 117 5.28 -17.20 11.69
N LEU A 118 4.13 -16.68 11.30
CA LEU A 118 3.32 -15.78 12.11
C LEU A 118 2.58 -16.52 13.24
N THR A 119 1.99 -17.69 12.95
CA THR A 119 1.06 -18.36 13.87
C THR A 119 1.60 -19.63 14.52
N GLY A 120 2.63 -20.24 13.94
CA GLY A 120 3.11 -21.58 14.29
C GLY A 120 2.20 -22.73 13.77
N GLU A 121 1.09 -22.43 13.09
CA GLU A 121 0.14 -23.42 12.61
C GLU A 121 0.47 -23.88 11.17
N VAL A 122 0.47 -25.19 10.95
CA VAL A 122 0.62 -25.79 9.61
C VAL A 122 -0.76 -25.94 8.95
N MET A 123 -1.16 -24.93 8.18
CA MET A 123 -2.40 -24.98 7.40
C MET A 123 -2.23 -25.80 6.12
N LYS A 124 -3.17 -26.69 5.81
CA LYS A 124 -3.15 -27.44 4.54
C LYS A 124 -3.44 -26.51 3.36
N ARG A 125 -2.76 -26.75 2.23
CA ARG A 125 -2.97 -26.00 0.98
C ARG A 125 -4.45 -25.93 0.55
N SER A 126 -5.21 -27.02 0.70
CA SER A 126 -6.64 -27.03 0.37
C SER A 126 -7.48 -26.14 1.30
N GLN A 127 -7.15 -26.09 2.59
CA GLN A 127 -7.80 -25.21 3.56
C GLN A 127 -7.49 -23.74 3.24
N MET A 128 -6.23 -23.43 2.94
CA MET A 128 -5.81 -22.10 2.51
C MET A 128 -6.56 -21.65 1.24
N ASN A 129 -6.62 -22.51 0.20
CA ASN A 129 -7.35 -22.21 -1.03
C ASN A 129 -8.84 -21.94 -0.79
N ASN A 130 -9.51 -22.78 0.01
CA ASN A 130 -10.92 -22.59 0.32
C ASN A 130 -11.17 -21.28 1.09
N ARG A 131 -10.20 -20.87 1.92
CA ARG A 131 -10.26 -19.61 2.65
C ARG A 131 -10.04 -18.41 1.73
N LEU A 132 -9.00 -18.43 0.89
CA LEU A 132 -8.74 -17.39 -0.11
C LEU A 132 -9.92 -17.22 -1.07
N TYR A 133 -10.57 -18.30 -1.47
CA TYR A 133 -11.80 -18.24 -2.26
C TYR A 133 -12.92 -17.48 -1.54
N ARG A 134 -13.19 -17.80 -0.27
CA ARG A 134 -14.21 -17.10 0.53
C ARG A 134 -13.84 -15.62 0.77
N MET A 135 -12.57 -15.33 1.02
CA MET A 135 -12.06 -13.96 1.13
C MET A 135 -12.23 -13.20 -0.20
N GLY A 136 -12.08 -13.87 -1.34
CA GLY A 136 -12.35 -13.27 -2.65
C GLY A 136 -13.81 -12.98 -2.91
N LEU A 137 -14.73 -13.82 -2.44
CA LEU A 137 -16.16 -13.49 -2.46
C LEU A 137 -16.48 -12.25 -1.60
N LYS A 138 -15.71 -12.01 -0.53
CA LYS A 138 -15.84 -10.82 0.33
C LYS A 138 -15.11 -9.59 -0.24
N GLY A 139 -14.33 -9.73 -1.32
CA GLY A 139 -13.52 -8.64 -1.86
C GLY A 139 -12.31 -8.25 -0.99
N LEU A 140 -11.82 -9.18 -0.16
CA LEU A 140 -10.62 -8.95 0.68
C LEU A 140 -9.32 -9.36 -0.03
N ILE A 141 -9.41 -10.35 -0.92
CA ILE A 141 -8.28 -10.90 -1.67
C ILE A 141 -8.74 -11.23 -3.09
N TYR A 142 -7.88 -11.04 -4.08
CA TYR A 142 -8.18 -11.26 -5.49
C TYR A 142 -7.17 -12.21 -6.10
N SER A 143 -7.62 -13.17 -6.91
CA SER A 143 -6.73 -13.98 -7.73
C SER A 143 -6.11 -13.11 -8.83
N VAL A 144 -4.81 -13.22 -9.03
CA VAL A 144 -4.12 -12.47 -10.10
C VAL A 144 -4.45 -13.10 -11.46
N PRO A 145 -4.94 -12.34 -12.44
CA PRO A 145 -5.24 -12.84 -13.78
C PRO A 145 -4.05 -13.58 -14.40
N SER A 146 -4.32 -14.68 -15.11
CA SER A 146 -3.30 -15.47 -15.83
C SER A 146 -2.17 -16.06 -14.96
N ARG A 147 -2.23 -15.93 -13.62
CA ARG A 147 -1.20 -16.41 -12.68
C ARG A 147 -1.83 -17.34 -11.63
N LYS A 148 -1.78 -18.65 -11.87
CA LYS A 148 -2.37 -19.65 -10.96
C LYS A 148 -1.64 -19.67 -9.62
N GLY A 149 -2.40 -19.57 -8.52
CA GLY A 149 -1.86 -19.63 -7.16
C GLY A 149 -1.16 -18.34 -6.72
N VAL A 150 -1.44 -17.23 -7.39
CA VAL A 150 -1.00 -15.89 -6.99
C VAL A 150 -2.22 -15.06 -6.62
N TYR A 151 -2.11 -14.35 -5.51
CA TYR A 151 -3.18 -13.59 -4.90
C TYR A 151 -2.70 -12.17 -4.58
N SER A 152 -3.65 -11.25 -4.49
CA SER A 152 -3.40 -9.83 -4.22
C SER A 152 -4.51 -9.27 -3.32
N ASN A 153 -4.26 -8.16 -2.64
CA ASN A 153 -5.27 -7.49 -1.82
C ASN A 153 -6.00 -6.34 -2.57
N TYR A 154 -5.78 -6.24 -3.88
CA TYR A 154 -6.49 -5.33 -4.79
C TYR A 154 -6.79 -6.04 -6.10
N PRO A 155 -7.86 -5.66 -6.83
CA PRO A 155 -8.11 -6.20 -8.15
C PRO A 155 -7.02 -5.77 -9.13
N MET A 156 -6.62 -6.67 -10.03
CA MET A 156 -5.65 -6.39 -11.09
C MET A 156 -6.25 -6.68 -12.46
N THR A 157 -5.84 -5.88 -13.44
CA THR A 157 -6.06 -6.15 -14.86
C THR A 157 -5.05 -7.18 -15.40
N GLU A 158 -5.33 -7.75 -16.57
CA GLU A 158 -4.38 -8.65 -17.24
C GLU A 158 -3.06 -7.95 -17.59
N GLU A 159 -3.10 -6.67 -17.93
CA GLU A 159 -1.91 -5.87 -18.26
C GLU A 159 -1.02 -5.64 -17.03
N GLU A 160 -1.62 -5.27 -15.89
CA GLU A 160 -0.90 -5.15 -14.61
C GLU A 160 -0.32 -6.50 -14.16
N ALA A 161 -1.08 -7.59 -14.34
CA ALA A 161 -0.65 -8.93 -14.01
C ALA A 161 0.50 -9.45 -14.91
N ALA A 162 0.53 -9.01 -16.17
CA ALA A 162 1.61 -9.33 -17.10
C ALA A 162 2.92 -8.66 -16.68
N ASN A 163 2.85 -7.47 -16.08
CA ASN A 163 4.02 -6.71 -15.60
C ASN A 163 4.55 -7.17 -14.23
N LEU A 164 3.89 -8.13 -13.57
CA LEU A 164 4.40 -8.76 -12.35
C LEU A 164 5.44 -9.82 -12.70
N LEU A 165 6.71 -9.41 -12.66
CA LEU A 165 7.92 -10.19 -13.00
C LEU A 165 8.12 -10.42 -14.50
#